data_AF-A0A7S0J5B6-F1
#
_entry.id   AF-A0A7S0J5B6-F1
#
_cell.length_a   1.000
_cell.length_b   1.000
_cell.length_c   1.000
_cell.angle_alpha   90.00
_cell.angle_beta   90.00
_cell.angle_gamma   90.00
#
_symmetry.space_group_name_H-M   'P 1'
#
loop_
_entity.id
_entity.type
_entity.pdbx_description
1 polymer ?
#
loop_
_entity_poly.entity_id
_entity_poly.type
_entity_poly.pdbx_seq_one_letter_code
_entity_poly.pdbx_strand_id
1 'polypeptide(L)'
;SAQPRTPLRACSGAAAATGYSEITREKRFQQIFEELARGSTISKEDLKVGLENALPDCSVSVEQVDHMMRIADLDSSGKVDYAEFRVLFEGFDEEEMSLRTFAEFWLQNSDSIREPELIFQSVWQRQCVRAGGEENVRLPAEIMFLGGAPGAGKGTMTPYIMYERGLTAEAIVM
;
A
#
# COMPACT_ATOMS: atom_id res chain seq x y z
N SER A 1 -27.34 -30.26 -68.73
CA SER A 1 -28.67 -29.82 -68.27
C SER A 1 -28.77 -30.06 -66.77
N ALA A 2 -28.72 -28.99 -65.97
CA ALA A 2 -29.26 -28.85 -64.61
C ALA A 2 -28.63 -27.60 -63.97
N GLN A 3 -29.47 -26.59 -63.71
CA GLN A 3 -29.13 -25.27 -63.17
C GLN A 3 -29.06 -25.26 -61.61
N PRO A 4 -28.63 -24.15 -60.98
CA PRO A 4 -27.89 -24.15 -59.72
C PRO A 4 -28.77 -24.08 -58.47
N ARG A 5 -28.19 -24.40 -57.31
CA ARG A 5 -28.77 -24.16 -55.98
C ARG A 5 -27.87 -23.22 -55.18
N THR A 6 -28.39 -22.05 -54.87
CA THR A 6 -28.07 -21.22 -53.69
C THR A 6 -29.42 -21.05 -52.95
N PRO A 7 -29.51 -20.77 -51.64
CA PRO A 7 -28.48 -20.26 -50.74
C PRO A 7 -28.43 -20.95 -49.37
N LEU A 8 -27.44 -20.58 -48.54
CA LEU A 8 -27.66 -20.31 -47.10
C LEU A 8 -26.45 -19.52 -46.56
N ARG A 9 -26.73 -18.25 -46.31
CA ARG A 9 -25.93 -17.37 -45.45
C ARG A 9 -25.93 -17.99 -44.06
N ALA A 10 -24.75 -18.30 -43.51
CA ALA A 10 -24.58 -18.60 -42.10
C ALA A 10 -23.40 -17.79 -41.58
N CYS A 11 -23.77 -16.70 -40.91
CA CYS A 11 -23.13 -16.05 -39.78
C CYS A 11 -21.59 -15.93 -39.77
N SER A 12 -21.17 -14.70 -40.03
CA SER A 12 -20.20 -13.98 -39.20
C SER A 12 -20.42 -14.26 -37.70
N GLY A 13 -19.37 -14.49 -36.93
CA GLY A 13 -19.49 -14.45 -35.47
C GLY A 13 -18.24 -14.83 -34.68
N ALA A 14 -17.73 -13.84 -33.96
CA ALA A 14 -16.96 -13.95 -32.72
C ALA A 14 -15.48 -14.40 -32.81
N ALA A 15 -14.64 -13.49 -33.29
CA ALA A 15 -13.27 -13.35 -32.80
C ALA A 15 -12.97 -11.86 -32.54
N ALA A 16 -13.73 -11.23 -31.64
CA ALA A 16 -13.50 -9.85 -31.20
C ALA A 16 -14.31 -9.55 -29.94
N ALA A 17 -13.88 -10.03 -28.77
CA ALA A 17 -14.53 -9.64 -27.50
C ALA A 17 -13.54 -9.37 -26.35
N THR A 18 -12.27 -9.74 -26.47
CA THR A 18 -11.29 -9.54 -25.39
C THR A 18 -10.62 -8.17 -25.39
N GLY A 19 -10.73 -7.37 -26.46
CA GLY A 19 -10.08 -6.05 -26.53
C GLY A 19 -10.96 -4.84 -26.16
N TYR A 20 -12.29 -5.00 -26.05
CA TYR A 20 -13.20 -3.86 -25.82
C TYR A 20 -13.34 -3.50 -24.33
N SER A 21 -13.21 -4.47 -23.42
CA SER A 21 -13.24 -4.23 -21.96
C SER A 21 -11.96 -3.53 -21.49
N GLU A 22 -10.78 -3.97 -21.96
CA GLU A 22 -9.48 -3.41 -21.59
C GLU A 22 -9.34 -1.93 -21.95
N ILE A 23 -9.77 -1.54 -23.16
CA ILE A 23 -9.74 -0.13 -23.60
C ILE A 23 -10.67 0.75 -22.75
N THR A 24 -11.76 0.19 -22.23
CA THR A 24 -12.71 0.92 -21.38
C THR A 24 -12.16 1.07 -19.95
N ARG A 25 -11.45 0.05 -19.45
CA ARG A 25 -10.78 0.03 -18.15
C ARG A 25 -9.65 1.05 -18.08
N GLU A 26 -8.71 1.02 -19.02
CA GLU A 26 -7.56 1.93 -19.05
C GLU A 26 -7.99 3.40 -19.14
N LYS A 27 -9.03 3.69 -19.95
CA LYS A 27 -9.58 5.04 -20.05
C LYS A 27 -10.17 5.56 -18.75
N ARG A 28 -10.89 4.71 -18.00
CA ARG A 28 -11.44 5.09 -16.69
C ARG A 28 -10.32 5.36 -15.69
N PHE A 29 -9.30 4.50 -15.63
CA PHE A 29 -8.16 4.75 -14.75
C PHE A 29 -7.37 5.99 -15.13
N GLN A 30 -7.21 6.24 -16.42
CA GLN A 30 -6.57 7.45 -16.90
C GLN A 30 -7.39 8.70 -16.54
N GLN A 31 -8.72 8.62 -16.59
CA GLN A 31 -9.61 9.72 -16.20
C GLN A 31 -9.52 10.03 -14.69
N ILE A 32 -9.53 8.98 -13.84
CA ILE A 32 -9.34 9.09 -12.39
C ILE A 32 -7.94 9.64 -12.07
N PHE A 33 -6.92 9.15 -12.77
CA PHE A 33 -5.54 9.61 -12.62
C PHE A 33 -5.38 11.06 -13.03
N GLU A 34 -5.92 11.50 -14.17
CA GLU A 34 -5.85 12.89 -14.63
C GLU A 34 -6.62 13.86 -13.71
N GLU A 35 -7.66 13.40 -13.05
CA GLU A 35 -8.42 14.20 -12.09
C GLU A 35 -7.67 14.38 -10.76
N LEU A 36 -6.85 13.40 -10.37
CA LEU A 36 -6.00 13.44 -9.17
C LEU A 36 -4.63 14.07 -9.44
N ALA A 37 -4.05 13.86 -10.62
CA ALA A 37 -2.68 14.25 -10.95
C ALA A 37 -2.64 15.64 -11.59
N ARG A 38 -1.75 16.51 -11.11
CA ARG A 38 -1.34 17.70 -11.86
C ARG A 38 -0.17 17.34 -12.78
N GLY A 39 -0.47 16.63 -13.87
CA GLY A 39 0.50 16.24 -14.90
C GLY A 39 0.68 14.73 -15.00
N SER A 40 1.92 14.26 -15.11
CA SER A 40 2.24 12.83 -15.31
C SER A 40 2.48 12.05 -14.01
N THR A 41 2.41 12.72 -12.86
CA THR A 41 2.69 12.14 -11.54
C THR A 41 1.79 12.77 -10.48
N ILE A 42 1.32 11.97 -9.52
CA ILE A 42 0.55 12.43 -8.36
C ILE A 42 1.52 12.77 -7.23
N SER A 43 1.50 14.01 -6.77
CA SER A 43 2.24 14.46 -5.57
C SER A 43 1.41 14.28 -4.30
N LYS A 44 2.03 14.41 -3.12
CA LYS A 44 1.32 14.36 -1.83
C LYS A 44 0.26 15.45 -1.72
N GLU A 45 0.58 16.65 -2.21
CA GLU A 45 -0.33 17.79 -2.21
C GLU A 45 -1.51 17.55 -3.14
N ASP A 46 -1.25 16.99 -4.33
CA ASP A 46 -2.31 16.66 -5.29
C ASP A 46 -3.20 15.54 -4.79
N LEU A 47 -2.62 14.52 -4.15
CA LEU A 47 -3.37 13.44 -3.54
C LEU A 47 -4.29 13.95 -2.43
N LYS A 48 -3.78 14.86 -1.57
CA LYS A 48 -4.58 15.48 -0.52
C LYS A 48 -5.77 16.25 -1.08
N VAL A 49 -5.52 17.11 -2.07
CA VAL A 49 -6.57 17.92 -2.72
C VAL A 49 -7.57 17.03 -3.45
N GLY A 50 -7.10 15.98 -4.12
CA GLY A 50 -7.92 15.00 -4.80
C GLY A 50 -8.86 14.24 -3.87
N LEU A 51 -8.36 13.84 -2.69
CA LEU A 51 -9.17 13.19 -1.65
C LEU A 51 -10.19 14.14 -1.04
N GLU A 52 -9.82 15.38 -0.73
CA GLU A 52 -10.75 16.40 -0.20
C GLU A 52 -11.84 16.76 -1.23
N ASN A 53 -11.51 16.77 -2.52
CA ASN A 53 -12.48 17.01 -3.61
C ASN A 53 -13.42 15.83 -3.81
N ALA A 54 -12.91 14.59 -3.72
CA ALA A 54 -13.70 13.38 -3.87
C ALA A 54 -14.63 13.14 -2.65
N LEU A 55 -14.20 13.59 -1.47
CA LEU A 55 -14.91 13.43 -0.19
C LEU A 55 -14.95 14.76 0.58
N PRO A 56 -15.93 15.64 0.30
CA PRO A 56 -16.06 16.93 1.00
C PRO A 56 -16.34 16.79 2.51
N ASP A 57 -16.77 15.61 2.96
CA ASP A 57 -17.07 15.31 4.38
C ASP A 57 -15.89 14.70 5.15
N CYS A 58 -14.74 14.47 4.50
CA CYS A 58 -13.60 13.76 5.10
C CYS A 58 -12.34 14.64 5.10
N SER A 59 -11.85 15.01 6.29
CA SER A 59 -10.59 15.74 6.44
C SER A 59 -9.42 14.77 6.56
N VAL A 60 -8.64 14.64 5.49
CA VAL A 60 -7.48 13.74 5.46
C VAL A 60 -6.27 14.44 6.11
N SER A 61 -5.68 13.80 7.11
CA SER A 61 -4.48 14.28 7.78
C SER A 61 -3.23 14.09 6.92
N VAL A 62 -2.21 14.92 7.15
CA VAL A 62 -0.92 14.83 6.41
C VAL A 62 -0.24 13.47 6.64
N GLU A 63 -0.44 12.86 7.80
CA GLU A 63 0.11 11.53 8.14
C GLU A 63 -0.57 10.40 7.36
N GLN A 64 -1.90 10.47 7.20
CA GLN A 64 -2.64 9.54 6.34
C GLN A 64 -2.18 9.67 4.89
N VAL A 65 -2.06 10.90 4.37
CA VAL A 65 -1.54 11.14 3.01
C VAL A 65 -0.12 10.59 2.85
N ASP A 66 0.75 10.77 3.85
CA ASP A 66 2.13 10.26 3.81
C ASP A 66 2.19 8.72 3.80
N HIS A 67 1.29 8.06 4.54
CA HIS A 67 1.14 6.61 4.49
C HIS A 67 0.59 6.14 3.16
N MET A 68 -0.47 6.78 2.66
CA MET A 68 -1.07 6.47 1.36
C MET A 68 -0.03 6.60 0.25
N MET A 69 0.81 7.63 0.35
CA MET A 69 1.93 7.83 -0.54
C MET A 69 2.89 6.64 -0.52
N ARG A 70 3.26 6.11 0.65
CA ARG A 70 4.16 4.95 0.74
C ARG A 70 3.60 3.64 0.19
N ILE A 71 2.28 3.45 0.25
CA ILE A 71 1.65 2.25 -0.34
C ILE A 71 1.72 2.33 -1.87
N ALA A 72 1.56 3.54 -2.39
CA ALA A 72 1.49 3.80 -3.83
C ALA A 72 2.84 3.96 -4.51
N ASP A 73 3.78 4.59 -3.82
CA ASP A 73 5.13 4.90 -4.25
C ASP A 73 6.04 3.67 -4.04
N LEU A 74 6.03 2.76 -5.02
CA LEU A 74 6.78 1.51 -4.96
C LEU A 74 8.28 1.75 -5.16
N ASP A 75 8.63 2.79 -5.90
CA ASP A 75 10.02 3.15 -6.20
C ASP A 75 10.63 4.17 -5.22
N SER A 76 9.84 4.65 -4.24
CA SER A 76 10.23 5.66 -3.24
C SER A 76 10.68 7.00 -3.84
N SER A 77 10.16 7.35 -5.02
CA SER A 77 10.43 8.63 -5.69
C SER A 77 9.74 9.82 -5.02
N GLY A 78 8.81 9.58 -4.10
CA GLY A 78 7.98 10.58 -3.44
C GLY A 78 6.83 11.07 -4.32
N LYS A 79 6.57 10.41 -5.46
CA LYS A 79 5.50 10.70 -6.42
C LYS A 79 4.90 9.38 -6.92
N VAL A 80 3.61 9.35 -7.28
CA VAL A 80 2.99 8.16 -7.88
C VAL A 80 2.87 8.38 -9.37
N ASP A 81 3.48 7.52 -10.17
CA ASP A 81 3.28 7.54 -11.62
C ASP A 81 2.08 6.69 -12.07
N TYR A 82 1.75 6.72 -13.37
CA TYR A 82 0.61 5.97 -13.88
C TYR A 82 0.79 4.45 -13.81
N ALA A 83 2.02 3.95 -13.90
CA ALA A 83 2.30 2.53 -13.82
C ALA A 83 2.13 2.03 -12.38
N GLU A 84 2.62 2.78 -11.40
CA GLU A 84 2.40 2.54 -9.97
C GLU A 84 0.93 2.63 -9.61
N PHE A 85 0.23 3.66 -10.12
CA PHE A 85 -1.20 3.79 -9.99
C PHE A 85 -1.92 2.57 -10.55
N ARG A 86 -1.56 2.06 -11.73
CA ARG A 86 -2.18 0.86 -12.31
C ARG A 86 -2.02 -0.39 -11.43
N VAL A 87 -0.86 -0.60 -10.81
CA VAL A 87 -0.59 -1.75 -9.94
C VAL A 87 -1.52 -1.76 -8.73
N LEU A 88 -1.80 -0.59 -8.14
CA LEU A 88 -2.73 -0.47 -7.02
C LEU A 88 -4.17 -0.89 -7.37
N PHE A 89 -4.54 -0.75 -8.64
CA PHE A 89 -5.89 -1.05 -9.13
C PHE A 89 -6.01 -2.41 -9.79
N GLU A 90 -4.94 -3.21 -9.81
CA GLU A 90 -4.93 -4.49 -10.49
C GLU A 90 -5.88 -5.51 -9.83
N GLY A 91 -6.24 -5.30 -8.55
CA GLY A 91 -7.10 -6.18 -7.74
C GLY A 91 -8.60 -5.84 -7.66
N PHE A 92 -9.12 -4.88 -8.44
CA PHE A 92 -10.53 -4.46 -8.35
C PHE A 92 -11.36 -4.83 -9.59
N ASP A 93 -12.58 -5.30 -9.35
CA ASP A 93 -13.57 -5.60 -10.41
C ASP A 93 -14.32 -4.36 -10.91
N GLU A 94 -14.64 -4.38 -12.20
CA GLU A 94 -14.76 -3.23 -13.12
C GLU A 94 -16.06 -2.41 -13.07
N GLU A 95 -17.09 -2.79 -12.33
CA GLU A 95 -18.44 -2.33 -12.67
C GLU A 95 -18.78 -0.90 -12.20
N GLU A 96 -18.40 -0.45 -11.00
CA GLU A 96 -18.68 0.92 -10.51
C GLU A 96 -17.53 1.52 -9.68
N MET A 97 -16.41 1.82 -10.33
CA MET A 97 -15.29 2.48 -9.68
C MET A 97 -15.30 3.97 -9.99
N SER A 98 -15.80 4.76 -9.05
CA SER A 98 -15.70 6.23 -9.08
C SER A 98 -14.48 6.69 -8.26
N LEU A 99 -14.00 7.91 -8.49
CA LEU A 99 -12.98 8.55 -7.64
C LEU A 99 -13.36 8.52 -6.16
N ARG A 100 -14.65 8.67 -5.87
CA ARG A 100 -15.19 8.60 -4.51
C ARG A 100 -15.05 7.18 -3.95
N THR A 101 -15.48 6.16 -4.68
CA THR A 101 -15.38 4.76 -4.26
C THR A 101 -13.92 4.35 -4.06
N PHE A 102 -13.04 4.82 -4.95
CA PHE A 102 -11.60 4.66 -4.80
C PHE A 102 -11.10 5.35 -3.53
N ALA A 103 -11.39 6.64 -3.35
CA ALA A 103 -10.97 7.40 -2.17
C ALA A 103 -11.48 6.78 -0.87
N GLU A 104 -12.74 6.33 -0.82
CA GLU A 104 -13.31 5.63 0.35
C GLU A 104 -12.57 4.32 0.63
N PHE A 105 -12.33 3.48 -0.39
CA PHE A 105 -11.57 2.24 -0.23
C PHE A 105 -10.13 2.52 0.21
N TRP A 106 -9.46 3.47 -0.44
CA TRP A 106 -8.08 3.82 -0.14
C TRP A 106 -7.93 4.39 1.26
N LEU A 107 -8.88 5.23 1.70
CA LEU A 107 -8.89 5.76 3.06
C LEU A 107 -9.17 4.68 4.10
N GLN A 108 -10.13 3.78 3.85
CA GLN A 108 -10.43 2.65 4.73
C GLN A 108 -9.23 1.70 4.91
N ASN A 109 -8.39 1.53 3.89
CA ASN A 109 -7.15 0.75 4.00
C ASN A 109 -5.97 1.57 4.55
N SER A 110 -6.05 2.91 4.55
CA SER A 110 -5.00 3.80 5.07
C SER A 110 -5.17 4.20 6.54
N ASP A 111 -6.37 4.05 7.09
CA ASP A 111 -6.72 4.53 8.44
C ASP A 111 -6.04 3.77 9.59
N SER A 112 -5.25 2.75 9.27
CA SER A 112 -4.54 1.94 10.25
C SER A 112 -3.07 2.33 10.39
N ILE A 113 -2.79 3.55 10.87
CA ILE A 113 -1.58 3.80 11.71
C ILE A 113 -1.91 3.44 13.17
N ARG A 114 -2.78 2.45 13.37
CA ARG A 114 -3.25 2.00 14.69
C ARG A 114 -3.12 0.49 14.89
N GLU A 115 -2.90 -0.30 13.84
CA GLU A 115 -2.63 -1.74 14.00
C GLU A 115 -1.14 -1.99 14.25
N PRO A 116 -0.78 -2.47 15.45
CA PRO A 116 0.57 -2.90 15.75
C PRO A 116 1.10 -3.91 14.72
N GLU A 117 0.21 -4.71 14.10
CA GLU A 117 0.58 -5.65 13.05
C GLU A 117 1.20 -4.99 11.82
N LEU A 118 0.65 -3.89 11.31
CA LEU A 118 1.18 -3.21 10.11
C LEU A 118 2.50 -2.50 10.38
N ILE A 119 2.61 -1.86 11.55
CA ILE A 119 3.87 -1.26 12.01
C ILE A 119 4.93 -2.36 12.16
N PHE A 120 4.56 -3.49 12.78
CA PHE A 120 5.47 -4.61 12.94
C PHE A 120 5.90 -5.18 11.59
N GLN A 121 4.97 -5.45 10.67
CA GLN A 121 5.30 -6.01 9.36
C GLN A 121 6.18 -5.09 8.53
N SER A 122 5.90 -3.78 8.52
CA SER A 122 6.72 -2.82 7.77
C SER A 122 8.16 -2.73 8.31
N VAL A 123 8.32 -2.71 9.63
CA VAL A 123 9.64 -2.75 10.28
C VAL A 123 10.32 -4.10 10.02
N TRP A 124 9.59 -5.21 10.15
CA TRP A 124 10.09 -6.56 9.95
C TRP A 124 10.64 -6.77 8.54
N GLN A 125 9.88 -6.40 7.50
CA GLN A 125 10.33 -6.49 6.11
C GLN A 125 11.63 -5.71 5.88
N ARG A 126 11.71 -4.49 6.42
CA ARG A 126 12.93 -3.67 6.34
C ARG A 126 14.12 -4.35 7.03
N GLN A 127 13.90 -5.02 8.15
CA GLN A 127 14.94 -5.80 8.84
C GLN A 127 15.38 -7.00 8.03
N CYS A 128 14.45 -7.76 7.43
CA CYS A 128 14.77 -8.90 6.57
C CYS A 128 15.60 -8.47 5.36
N VAL A 129 15.22 -7.38 4.67
CA VAL A 129 15.99 -6.84 3.53
C VAL A 129 17.40 -6.48 3.96
N ARG A 130 17.56 -5.79 5.10
CA ARG A 130 18.87 -5.39 5.63
C ARG A 130 19.73 -6.60 6.05
N ALA A 131 19.10 -7.66 6.56
CA ALA A 131 19.75 -8.90 6.91
C ALA A 131 20.06 -9.80 5.69
N GLY A 132 19.52 -9.47 4.50
CA GLY A 132 19.68 -10.26 3.29
C GLY A 132 18.82 -11.52 3.27
N GLY A 133 17.62 -11.48 3.85
CA GLY A 133 16.70 -12.60 3.97
C GLY A 133 16.15 -12.75 5.39
N GLU A 134 14.98 -13.40 5.53
CA GLU A 134 14.35 -13.64 6.82
C GLU A 134 15.16 -14.64 7.68
N GLU A 135 15.80 -15.61 7.03
CA GLU A 135 16.70 -16.61 7.63
C GLU A 135 17.95 -16.01 8.30
N ASN A 136 18.32 -14.80 7.89
CA ASN A 136 19.48 -14.07 8.40
C ASN A 136 19.12 -13.11 9.52
N VAL A 137 17.82 -12.89 9.80
CA VAL A 137 17.40 -12.06 10.92
C VAL A 137 17.72 -12.76 12.25
N ARG A 138 18.40 -12.04 13.14
CA ARG A 138 18.75 -12.51 14.49
C ARG A 138 18.00 -11.68 15.50
N LEU A 139 17.04 -12.29 16.18
CA LEU A 139 16.33 -11.70 17.31
C LEU A 139 16.84 -12.29 18.62
N PRO A 140 16.81 -11.52 19.73
CA PRO A 140 17.11 -12.04 21.04
C PRO A 140 16.08 -13.11 21.44
N ALA A 141 16.53 -14.19 22.05
CA ALA A 141 15.66 -15.28 22.51
C ALA A 141 14.81 -14.89 23.74
N GLU A 142 15.21 -13.85 24.48
CA GLU A 142 14.54 -13.40 25.70
C GLU A 142 14.50 -11.86 25.74
N ILE A 143 13.37 -11.31 26.18
CA ILE A 143 13.19 -9.87 26.42
C ILE A 143 12.78 -9.71 27.89
N MET A 144 13.49 -8.85 28.63
CA MET A 144 13.17 -8.55 30.03
C MET A 144 12.64 -7.11 30.17
N PHE A 145 11.42 -6.99 30.66
CA PHE A 145 10.81 -5.69 30.97
C PHE A 145 10.97 -5.38 32.47
N LEU A 146 11.85 -4.42 32.79
CA LEU A 146 12.00 -3.93 34.17
C LEU A 146 10.89 -2.90 34.46
N GLY A 147 9.74 -3.38 34.93
CA GLY A 147 8.63 -2.55 35.38
C GLY A 147 8.84 -1.96 36.79
N GLY A 148 8.15 -0.87 37.11
CA GLY A 148 8.08 -0.32 38.48
C GLY A 148 8.03 1.22 38.52
N ALA A 149 7.66 1.79 39.67
CA ALA A 149 7.56 3.23 39.86
C ALA A 149 8.90 3.98 39.62
N PRO A 150 8.88 5.27 39.27
CA PRO A 150 10.07 6.11 39.25
C PRO A 150 10.80 6.02 40.61
N GLY A 151 12.11 5.81 40.60
CA GLY A 151 12.89 5.65 41.84
C GLY A 151 12.94 4.25 42.46
N ALA A 152 12.26 3.24 41.88
CA ALA A 152 12.28 1.85 42.38
C ALA A 152 13.65 1.11 42.24
N GLY A 153 14.73 1.81 41.91
CA GLY A 153 16.07 1.22 41.80
C GLY A 153 16.34 0.36 40.57
N LYS A 154 15.49 0.43 39.53
CA LYS A 154 15.66 -0.36 38.28
C LYS A 154 17.03 -0.16 37.65
N GLY A 155 17.43 1.10 37.40
CA GLY A 155 18.74 1.42 36.83
C GLY A 155 19.91 0.98 37.71
N THR A 156 19.71 0.93 39.02
CA THR A 156 20.71 0.41 39.97
C THR A 156 20.84 -1.11 39.89
N MET A 157 19.75 -1.83 39.62
CA MET A 157 19.74 -3.30 39.50
C MET A 157 20.09 -3.81 38.10
N THR A 158 19.94 -3.01 37.05
CA THR A 158 20.24 -3.41 35.66
C THR A 158 21.66 -4.00 35.50
N PRO A 159 22.75 -3.40 36.04
CA PRO A 159 24.09 -3.97 35.92
C PRO A 159 24.23 -5.35 36.58
N TYR A 160 23.55 -5.56 37.72
CA TYR A 160 23.55 -6.83 38.43
C TYR A 160 22.83 -7.92 37.64
N ILE A 161 21.66 -7.61 37.07
CA ILE A 161 20.90 -8.55 36.22
C ILE A 161 21.70 -8.92 34.98
N MET A 162 22.36 -7.94 34.35
CA MET A 162 23.21 -8.18 33.18
C MET A 162 24.39 -9.10 33.52
N TYR A 163 25.04 -8.89 34.67
CA TYR A 163 26.13 -9.74 35.14
C TYR A 163 25.68 -11.19 35.36
N GLU A 164 24.60 -11.40 36.10
CA GLU A 164 24.07 -12.75 36.40
C GLU A 164 23.60 -13.50 35.15
N ARG A 165 23.09 -12.77 34.15
CA ARG A 165 22.65 -13.35 32.86
C ARG A 165 23.75 -13.45 31.82
N GLY A 166 24.97 -13.00 32.13
CA GLY A 166 26.08 -12.96 31.18
C GLY A 166 25.82 -12.03 29.98
N LEU A 167 24.96 -11.02 30.14
CA LEU A 167 24.68 -10.03 29.10
C LEU A 167 25.81 -8.99 29.07
N THR A 168 26.64 -9.04 28.05
CA THR A 168 27.85 -8.20 27.91
C THR A 168 27.67 -7.01 26.97
N ALA A 169 26.51 -6.90 26.31
CA ALA A 169 26.21 -5.80 25.41
C ALA A 169 25.99 -4.49 26.16
N GLU A 170 26.45 -3.37 25.59
CA GLU A 170 26.19 -2.05 26.16
C GLU A 170 24.69 -1.70 26.12
N ALA A 171 24.24 -0.93 27.12
CA ALA A 171 22.86 -0.48 27.18
C ALA A 171 22.54 0.45 26.02
N ILE A 172 21.43 0.19 25.32
CA ILE A 172 20.90 1.11 24.31
C ILE A 172 20.16 2.21 25.06
N VAL A 173 20.75 3.40 25.13
CA VAL A 173 20.14 4.60 25.72
C VAL A 173 19.62 5.47 24.58
N MET A 174 18.33 5.81 24.61
CA MET A 174 17.70 6.78 23.70
C MET A 174 17.68 8.16 24.32
#